data_AF-A0A9X0QCQ5-F1
#
_entry.id   AF-A0A9X0QCQ5-F1
#
_cell.length_a   1.000
_cell.length_b   1.000
_cell.length_c   1.000
_cell.angle_alpha   90.00
_cell.angle_beta   90.00
_cell.angle_gamma   90.00
#
_symmetry.space_group_name_H-M   'P 1'
#
loop_
_entity.id
_entity.type
_entity.pdbx_description
1 polymer ?
#
loop_
_entity_poly.entity_id
_entity_poly.type
_entity_poly.pdbx_seq_one_letter_code
_entity_poly.pdbx_strand_id
1 'polypeptide(L)'
;MINLDSLGLGPTKVWVSQSDPRLVNTIAAVAHLTNIPIAGMDVNGLGESDEESFIAQKVCTLMIHSLTPANAHILHRPDDNPTAVHLSDLYDTFRLLGTYLPSLDTLAFPSQHVCTIKPVDNTAFHSRSRLRHQLSPGSVAR
;
A
#
# COMPACT_ATOMS: atom_id res chain seq x y z
N MET A 1 5.50 -8.94 1.21
CA MET A 1 5.76 -7.53 1.55
C MET A 1 4.46 -6.95 2.07
N ILE A 2 4.48 -6.26 3.20
CA ILE A 2 3.32 -5.57 3.75
C ILE A 2 3.61 -4.08 3.59
N ASN A 3 2.82 -3.39 2.79
CA ASN A 3 2.96 -1.97 2.58
C ASN A 3 1.96 -1.21 3.46
N LEU A 4 2.42 -0.14 4.08
CA LEU A 4 1.61 0.74 4.91
C LEU A 4 1.64 2.12 4.27
N ASP A 5 0.52 2.56 3.72
CA ASP A 5 0.43 3.81 2.98
C ASP A 5 -0.70 4.68 3.53
N SER A 6 -0.38 5.93 3.88
CA SER A 6 -1.40 6.92 4.24
C SER A 6 -2.34 6.43 5.35
N LEU A 7 -1.77 6.11 6.52
CA LEU A 7 -2.51 5.68 7.72
C LEU A 7 -3.03 6.86 8.53
N GLY A 8 -4.08 6.62 9.32
CA GLY A 8 -4.57 7.59 10.30
C GLY A 8 -5.52 8.66 9.76
N LEU A 9 -5.90 8.66 8.48
CA LEU A 9 -6.98 9.52 7.94
C LEU A 9 -8.38 8.90 8.14
N GLY A 10 -8.46 7.82 8.92
CA GLY A 10 -9.67 7.07 9.22
C GLY A 10 -9.37 5.60 9.55
N PRO A 11 -10.41 4.75 9.69
CA PRO A 11 -10.24 3.33 10.02
C PRO A 11 -9.41 2.56 8.97
N THR A 12 -8.75 1.49 9.43
CA THR A 12 -7.90 0.61 8.62
C THR A 12 -8.64 0.04 7.41
N LYS A 13 -8.00 0.11 6.24
CA LYS A 13 -8.49 -0.41 4.98
C LYS A 13 -7.41 -1.23 4.28
N VAL A 14 -7.88 -2.12 3.41
CA VAL A 14 -7.04 -2.95 2.54
C VAL A 14 -7.38 -2.66 1.10
N TRP A 15 -6.37 -2.35 0.28
CA TRP A 15 -6.55 -2.28 -1.17
C TRP A 15 -6.55 -3.71 -1.71
N VAL A 16 -7.75 -4.27 -1.86
CA VAL A 16 -7.95 -5.70 -2.06
C VAL A 16 -7.45 -6.12 -3.44
N SER A 17 -7.78 -5.36 -4.49
CA SER A 17 -7.31 -5.67 -5.84
C SER A 17 -5.79 -5.54 -6.01
N GLN A 18 -5.13 -4.75 -5.17
CA GLN A 18 -3.69 -4.58 -5.07
C GLN A 18 -3.03 -5.54 -4.05
N SER A 19 -3.77 -6.47 -3.43
CA SER A 19 -3.28 -7.37 -2.38
C SER A 19 -3.40 -8.87 -2.71
N ASP A 20 -2.49 -9.70 -2.19
CA ASP A 20 -2.56 -11.15 -2.34
C ASP A 20 -3.74 -11.69 -1.49
N PRO A 21 -4.67 -12.45 -2.08
CA PRO A 21 -5.87 -12.88 -1.37
C PRO A 21 -5.61 -13.67 -0.08
N ARG A 22 -4.48 -14.39 0.02
CA ARG A 22 -4.15 -15.15 1.24
C ARG A 22 -3.73 -14.21 2.35
N LEU A 23 -2.95 -13.17 2.02
CA LEU A 23 -2.58 -12.13 2.97
C LEU A 23 -3.82 -11.36 3.45
N VAL A 24 -4.74 -11.02 2.53
CA VAL A 24 -6.02 -10.37 2.83
C VAL A 24 -6.88 -11.22 3.77
N ASN A 25 -7.06 -12.50 3.44
CA ASN A 25 -7.87 -13.41 4.27
C ASN A 25 -7.27 -13.59 5.67
N THR A 26 -5.95 -13.60 5.76
CA THR A 26 -5.26 -13.74 7.05
C THR A 26 -5.45 -12.50 7.92
N ILE A 27 -5.26 -11.29 7.37
CA ILE A 27 -5.48 -10.07 8.16
C ILE A 27 -6.96 -9.89 8.52
N ALA A 28 -7.89 -10.31 7.66
CA ALA A 28 -9.32 -10.31 7.96
C ALA A 28 -9.67 -11.27 9.12
N ALA A 29 -9.05 -12.45 9.17
CA ALA A 29 -9.21 -13.38 10.28
C ALA A 29 -8.64 -12.80 11.59
N VAL A 30 -7.49 -12.13 11.54
CA VAL A 30 -6.90 -11.46 12.71
C VAL A 30 -7.78 -10.30 13.17
N ALA A 31 -8.32 -9.50 12.25
CA ALA A 31 -9.26 -8.41 12.55
C ALA A 31 -10.50 -8.95 13.27
N HIS A 32 -11.06 -10.06 12.79
CA HIS A 32 -12.18 -10.74 13.45
C HIS A 32 -11.82 -11.23 14.87
N LEU A 33 -10.65 -11.85 15.06
CA LEU A 33 -10.20 -12.34 16.38
C LEU A 33 -9.91 -11.21 17.38
N THR A 34 -9.47 -10.06 16.89
CA THR A 34 -9.11 -8.89 17.72
C THR A 34 -10.25 -7.89 17.90
N ASN A 35 -11.38 -8.08 17.22
CA ASN A 35 -12.47 -7.11 17.10
C ASN A 35 -12.01 -5.72 16.64
N ILE A 36 -10.95 -5.65 15.83
CA ILE A 36 -10.48 -4.40 15.23
C ILE A 36 -11.14 -4.26 13.85
N PRO A 37 -11.82 -3.13 13.56
CA PRO A 37 -12.50 -2.97 12.28
C PRO A 37 -11.49 -2.86 11.13
N ILE A 38 -11.78 -3.58 10.05
CA ILE A 38 -11.08 -3.48 8.77
C ILE A 38 -12.10 -3.52 7.63
N ALA A 39 -11.82 -2.83 6.54
CA ALA A 39 -12.64 -2.88 5.33
C ALA A 39 -11.77 -3.02 4.08
N GLY A 40 -12.32 -3.63 3.02
CA GLY A 40 -11.75 -3.52 1.68
C GLY A 40 -12.06 -2.16 1.08
N MET A 41 -11.07 -1.49 0.49
CA MET A 41 -11.24 -0.24 -0.25
C MET A 41 -10.18 -0.15 -1.34
N ASP A 42 -10.62 -0.23 -2.59
CA ASP A 42 -9.71 -0.04 -3.70
C ASP A 42 -9.58 1.45 -4.02
N VAL A 43 -8.35 1.93 -4.13
CA VAL A 43 -8.02 3.35 -4.37
C VAL A 43 -7.39 3.54 -5.76
N ASN A 44 -7.90 2.78 -6.74
CA ASN A 44 -7.43 2.81 -8.13
C ASN A 44 -7.42 4.25 -8.68
N GLY A 45 -6.28 4.67 -9.22
CA GLY A 45 -6.09 6.01 -9.80
C GLY A 45 -5.78 7.13 -8.81
N LEU A 46 -5.62 6.83 -7.51
CA LEU A 46 -5.19 7.82 -6.51
C LEU A 46 -3.66 7.97 -6.40
N GLY A 47 -2.89 7.14 -7.10
CA GLY A 47 -1.44 7.20 -7.14
C GLY A 47 -0.80 5.81 -7.21
N GLU A 48 0.52 5.82 -7.28
CA GLU A 48 1.38 4.64 -7.16
C GLU A 48 1.95 4.59 -5.75
N SER A 49 2.33 3.39 -5.29
CA SER A 49 3.00 3.18 -4.01
C SER A 49 4.07 2.08 -4.09
N ASP A 50 4.79 1.85 -2.99
CA ASP A 50 6.03 1.07 -3.00
C ASP A 50 5.83 -0.42 -3.39
N GLU A 51 4.62 -0.96 -3.22
CA GLU A 51 4.25 -2.32 -3.57
C GLU A 51 4.39 -2.65 -5.04
N GLU A 52 4.31 -1.66 -5.93
CA GLU A 52 4.34 -1.89 -7.38
C GLU A 52 5.64 -2.54 -7.82
N SER A 53 6.77 -2.10 -7.24
CA SER A 53 8.09 -2.68 -7.50
C SER A 53 8.16 -4.16 -7.08
N PHE A 54 7.46 -4.52 -6.00
CA PHE A 54 7.38 -5.90 -5.50
C PHE A 54 6.45 -6.76 -6.36
N ILE A 55 5.32 -6.21 -6.79
CA ILE A 55 4.38 -6.87 -7.70
C ILE A 55 5.06 -7.16 -9.04
N ALA A 56 5.83 -6.21 -9.58
CA ALA A 56 6.61 -6.42 -10.79
C ALA A 56 7.61 -7.59 -10.68
N GLN A 57 8.14 -7.83 -9.47
CA GLN A 57 9.00 -8.96 -9.14
C GLN A 57 8.23 -10.21 -8.65
N LYS A 58 6.89 -10.22 -8.81
CA LYS A 58 6.00 -11.33 -8.42
C LYS A 58 6.06 -11.67 -6.93
N VAL A 59 6.37 -10.70 -6.08
CA VAL A 59 6.33 -10.84 -4.62
C VAL A 59 4.90 -10.61 -4.13
N CYS A 60 4.44 -11.40 -3.16
CA CYS A 60 3.11 -11.28 -2.59
C CYS A 60 3.05 -10.01 -1.74
N THR A 61 2.08 -9.15 -2.02
CA THR A 61 1.91 -7.87 -1.35
C THR A 61 0.59 -7.80 -0.59
N LEU A 62 0.56 -7.11 0.54
CA LEU A 62 -0.65 -6.64 1.21
C LEU A 62 -0.55 -5.13 1.34
N MET A 63 -1.58 -4.42 0.88
CA MET A 63 -1.68 -2.97 0.94
C MET A 63 -2.62 -2.55 2.05
N ILE A 64 -2.11 -1.87 3.06
CA ILE A 64 -2.90 -1.33 4.17
C ILE A 64 -2.84 0.20 4.13
N HIS A 65 -4.01 0.83 4.19
CA HIS A 65 -4.15 2.29 4.15
C HIS A 65 -5.35 2.75 4.97
N SER A 66 -5.61 4.06 5.01
CA SER A 66 -6.85 4.62 5.59
C SER A 66 -7.69 5.44 4.59
N LEU A 67 -7.19 5.58 3.36
CA LEU A 67 -7.79 6.39 2.29
C LEU A 67 -9.18 5.92 1.84
N THR A 68 -9.97 6.90 1.41
CA THR A 68 -11.29 6.81 0.80
C THR A 68 -11.42 7.95 -0.23
N PRO A 69 -12.37 7.90 -1.17
CA PRO A 69 -12.66 9.04 -2.01
C PRO A 69 -12.96 10.34 -1.23
N ALA A 70 -13.52 10.22 -0.03
CA ALA A 70 -13.89 11.35 0.81
C ALA A 70 -12.68 12.06 1.44
N ASN A 71 -11.59 11.35 1.76
CA ASN A 71 -10.42 11.93 2.43
C ASN A 71 -9.15 11.98 1.55
N ALA A 72 -9.17 11.40 0.34
CA ALA A 72 -8.03 11.41 -0.58
C ALA A 72 -7.56 12.83 -0.96
N HIS A 73 -8.45 13.82 -0.88
CA HIS A 73 -8.14 15.22 -1.15
C HIS A 73 -7.17 15.85 -0.13
N ILE A 74 -6.97 15.22 1.04
CA ILE A 74 -6.06 15.70 2.08
C ILE A 74 -4.61 15.52 1.64
N LEU A 75 -4.29 14.44 0.91
CA LEU A 75 -2.92 14.11 0.54
C LEU A 75 -2.24 15.22 -0.25
N HIS A 76 -0.98 15.51 0.11
CA HIS A 76 -0.14 16.51 -0.56
C HIS A 76 -0.70 17.94 -0.53
N ARG A 77 -1.50 18.27 0.48
CA ARG A 77 -2.04 19.61 0.71
C ARG A 77 -1.66 20.15 2.08
N PRO A 78 -1.86 21.45 2.36
CA PRO A 78 -1.54 22.03 3.67
C PRO A 78 -2.31 21.42 4.85
N ASP A 79 -3.48 20.82 4.59
CA ASP A 79 -4.28 20.07 5.55
C ASP A 79 -3.76 18.64 5.80
N ASP A 80 -2.77 18.17 5.03
CA ASP A 80 -1.96 16.97 5.34
C ASP A 80 -0.97 17.27 6.48
N ASN A 81 -1.51 17.34 7.70
CA ASN A 81 -0.76 17.69 8.89
C ASN A 81 -1.24 16.86 10.09
N PRO A 82 -0.54 16.91 11.25
CA PRO A 82 -0.87 16.06 12.39
C PRO A 82 -2.31 16.19 12.91
N THR A 83 -3.02 17.28 12.62
CA THR A 83 -4.43 17.47 13.04
C THR A 83 -5.42 16.66 12.19
N ALA A 84 -5.03 16.23 10.99
CA ALA A 84 -5.83 15.32 10.16
C ALA A 84 -5.75 13.85 10.64
N VAL A 85 -4.84 13.55 11.57
CA VAL A 85 -4.62 12.19 12.05
C VAL A 85 -5.62 11.82 13.15
N HIS A 86 -6.42 10.81 12.87
CA HIS A 86 -7.24 10.10 13.83
C HIS A 86 -6.37 9.10 14.60
N LEU A 87 -5.83 9.53 15.74
CA LEU A 87 -4.88 8.74 16.51
C LEU A 87 -5.44 7.36 16.92
N SER A 88 -6.72 7.26 17.31
CA SER A 88 -7.34 5.99 17.65
C SER A 88 -7.29 5.00 16.48
N ASP A 89 -7.63 5.45 15.28
CA ASP A 89 -7.63 4.61 14.08
C ASP A 89 -6.21 4.16 13.72
N LEU A 90 -5.24 5.07 13.85
CA LEU A 90 -3.83 4.77 13.64
C LEU A 90 -3.32 3.71 14.64
N TYR A 91 -3.66 3.86 15.93
CA TYR A 91 -3.30 2.89 16.96
C TYR A 91 -3.96 1.54 16.71
N ASP A 92 -5.22 1.51 16.30
CA ASP A 92 -5.93 0.28 15.94
C ASP A 92 -5.26 -0.44 14.77
N THR A 93 -4.79 0.29 13.73
CA THR A 93 -3.98 -0.30 12.66
C THR A 93 -2.72 -0.97 13.21
N PHE A 94 -1.97 -0.31 14.10
CA PHE A 94 -0.75 -0.91 14.66
C PHE A 94 -1.03 -2.10 15.58
N ARG A 95 -2.13 -2.08 16.35
CA ARG A 95 -2.55 -3.23 17.17
C ARG A 95 -2.92 -4.43 16.32
N LEU A 96 -3.63 -4.19 15.21
CA LEU A 96 -3.95 -5.22 14.22
C LEU A 96 -2.66 -5.81 13.64
N LEU A 97 -1.73 -4.96 13.19
CA LEU A 97 -0.45 -5.38 12.64
C LEU A 97 0.40 -6.17 13.63
N GLY A 98 0.43 -5.76 14.90
CA GLY A 98 1.14 -6.47 15.96
C GLY A 98 0.64 -7.90 16.18
N THR A 99 -0.63 -8.17 15.90
CA THR A 99 -1.21 -9.52 15.94
C THR A 99 -1.07 -10.25 14.60
N TYR A 100 -1.10 -9.51 13.50
CA TYR A 100 -1.02 -10.05 12.15
C TYR A 100 0.38 -10.58 11.81
N LEU A 101 1.46 -9.87 12.15
CA LEU A 101 2.81 -10.29 11.79
C LEU A 101 3.19 -11.67 12.34
N PRO A 102 2.95 -12.00 13.63
CA PRO A 102 3.16 -13.37 14.12
C PRO A 102 2.33 -14.43 13.40
N SER A 103 1.13 -14.09 12.92
CA SER A 103 0.31 -15.03 12.15
C SER A 103 0.97 -15.41 10.83
N LEU A 104 1.72 -14.50 10.20
CA LEU A 104 2.46 -14.75 8.97
C LEU A 104 3.58 -15.78 9.15
N ASP A 105 4.27 -15.77 10.29
CA ASP A 105 5.34 -16.73 10.57
C ASP A 105 4.81 -18.16 10.72
N THR A 106 3.53 -18.31 11.07
CA THR A 106 2.86 -19.61 11.21
C THR A 106 2.14 -20.07 9.94
N LEU A 107 1.99 -19.18 8.95
CA LEU A 107 1.34 -19.53 7.70
C LEU A 107 2.23 -20.41 6.85
N ALA A 108 1.76 -21.63 6.58
CA ALA A 108 2.37 -22.46 5.57
C ALA A 108 2.09 -21.86 4.18
N PHE A 109 3.13 -21.31 3.53
CA PHE A 109 3.08 -21.01 2.10
C PHE A 109 3.45 -22.29 1.34
N PRO A 110 2.53 -22.86 0.52
CA PRO A 110 2.92 -23.92 -0.40
C PRO A 110 4.08 -23.41 -1.26
N SER A 111 5.07 -24.26 -1.49
CA SER A 111 6.25 -23.96 -2.32
C SER A 111 5.92 -23.52 -3.74
N GLN A 112 4.67 -23.73 -4.18
CA GLN A 112 4.13 -23.37 -5.49
C GLN A 112 3.15 -22.20 -5.46
N HIS A 113 3.01 -21.47 -4.35
CA HIS A 113 2.14 -20.30 -4.32
C HIS A 113 2.72 -19.20 -5.22
N VAL A 114 2.01 -18.95 -6.32
CA VAL A 114 2.31 -17.83 -7.20
C VAL A 114 1.41 -16.68 -6.78
N CYS A 115 2.04 -15.60 -6.34
CA CYS A 115 1.36 -14.35 -6.04
C CYS A 115 0.61 -13.90 -7.30
N THR A 116 -0.66 -13.52 -7.15
CA THR A 116 -1.43 -13.02 -8.28
C THR A 116 -0.70 -11.81 -8.87
N ILE A 117 -0.30 -11.90 -10.14
CA ILE A 117 0.30 -10.76 -10.85
C ILE A 117 -0.82 -9.76 -11.09
N LYS A 118 -0.69 -8.59 -10.49
CA LYS A 118 -1.68 -7.52 -10.58
C LYS A 118 -1.24 -6.53 -11.65
N PRO A 119 -2.17 -5.91 -12.39
CA PRO A 119 -1.81 -4.86 -13.32
C PRO A 119 -1.14 -3.72 -12.55
N VAL A 120 0.11 -3.43 -12.90
CA VAL A 120 0.82 -2.22 -12.45
C VAL A 120 0.59 -1.17 -13.52
N ASP A 121 0.16 0.04 -13.13
CA ASP A 121 0.01 1.15 -14.07
C ASP A 121 1.40 1.65 -14.49
N ASN A 122 1.95 1.04 -15.54
CA ASN A 122 3.29 1.38 -16.02
C ASN A 122 3.38 2.75 -16.73
N THR A 123 2.28 3.51 -16.83
CA THR A 123 2.28 4.78 -17.57
C THR A 123 3.15 5.85 -16.91
N ALA A 124 3.31 5.85 -15.58
CA ALA A 124 4.21 6.79 -14.91
C ALA A 124 5.69 6.35 -14.96
N PHE A 125 5.96 5.04 -14.90
CA PHE A 125 7.34 4.49 -14.89
C PHE A 125 8.14 4.85 -16.16
N HIS A 126 7.46 4.97 -17.30
CA HIS A 126 8.10 5.31 -18.59
C HIS A 126 8.39 6.81 -18.76
N SER A 127 7.81 7.68 -17.93
CA SER A 127 8.04 9.13 -18.00
C SER A 127 9.38 9.54 -17.37
N ARG A 128 9.83 8.86 -16.32
CA ARG A 128 11.08 9.18 -15.59
C ARG A 128 12.34 8.61 -16.26
N SER A 129 12.22 7.52 -17.02
CA SER A 129 13.33 6.91 -17.77
C SER A 129 13.79 7.77 -18.96
N ARG A 130 12.86 8.43 -19.67
CA ARG A 130 13.23 9.30 -20.81
C ARG A 130 13.96 10.58 -20.41
N LEU A 131 13.71 11.10 -19.20
CA LEU A 131 14.36 12.33 -18.71
C LEU A 131 15.83 12.13 -18.33
N ARG A 132 16.28 10.90 -18.04
CA ARG A 132 17.70 10.63 -17.75
C ARG A 132 18.58 10.44 -18.98
N HIS A 133 18.00 10.19 -20.15
CA HIS A 133 18.76 10.03 -21.40
C HIS A 133 18.91 11.32 -22.23
N GLN A 134 18.34 12.45 -21.78
CA GLN A 134 18.46 13.74 -22.49
C GLN A 134 19.46 14.74 -21.88
N LEU A 135 20.22 14.36 -20.86
CA LEU A 135 21.22 15.25 -20.27
C LEU A 135 22.61 14.63 -20.26
N SER A 136 23.38 14.92 -21.32
CA SER A 136 24.86 15.03 -21.34
C SER A 136 25.31 15.56 -22.72
N PRO A 137 26.52 16.12 -22.86
CA PRO A 137 26.99 17.36 -22.25
C PRO A 137 27.49 18.36 -23.32
N GLY A 138 27.46 19.66 -23.02
CA GLY A 138 28.34 20.63 -23.67
C GLY A 138 27.65 21.66 -24.57
N SER A 139 27.76 22.91 -24.15
CA SER A 139 28.42 23.91 -25.00
C SER A 139 28.98 25.02 -24.12
N VAL A 140 30.29 24.96 -23.89
CA VAL A 140 31.09 26.12 -23.49
C VAL A 140 31.45 26.83 -24.80
N ALA A 141 30.98 28.06 -24.99
CA ALA A 141 31.55 28.95 -25.99
C ALA A 141 31.27 30.43 -25.65
N ARG A 142 32.36 31.06 -25.14
CA ARG A 142 32.79 32.46 -25.23
C ARG A 142 31.93 33.57 -24.63
#